data_AF-A0A8K0JE08-F1
#
_entry.id   AF-A0A8K0JE08-F1
#
_cell.length_a   1.000
_cell.length_b   1.000
_cell.length_c   1.000
_cell.angle_alpha   90.00
_cell.angle_beta   90.00
_cell.angle_gamma   90.00
#
_symmetry.space_group_name_H-M   'P 1'
#
loop_
_entity.id
_entity.type
_entity.pdbx_description
1 polymer ?
#
loop_
_entity_poly.entity_id
_entity_poly.type
_entity_poly.pdbx_seq_one_letter_code
_entity_poly.pdbx_strand_id
1 'polypeptide(L)'
;MSLFGILPSGNLSLFTVPAAFGLCLLPHLYAVGSAGFAVYDNSYPRAYRETLMRDTSISKVQKQKILRAEAASLNGLETVGLFAASVLAGNYARLDAAILNHLSLGYLFWRAAYTLSYILIRDRRLSWLRTAIWQVTGVYIAMFWIKAGWALR
;
A
#
# COMPACT_ATOMS: atom_id res chain seq x y z
N MET A 1 -8.06 24.64 -14.61
CA MET A 1 -9.38 23.96 -14.57
C MET A 1 -9.14 22.53 -14.12
N SER A 2 -9.82 22.08 -13.06
CA SER A 2 -9.65 20.74 -12.47
C SER A 2 -10.34 19.70 -13.36
N LEU A 3 -9.62 18.65 -13.74
CA LEU A 3 -10.20 17.49 -14.41
C LEU A 3 -11.15 16.83 -13.41
N PHE A 4 -12.45 17.04 -13.60
CA PHE A 4 -13.60 16.48 -12.84
C PHE A 4 -14.11 17.22 -11.60
N GLY A 5 -13.63 18.41 -11.21
CA GLY A 5 -14.32 19.26 -10.21
C GLY A 5 -14.51 18.68 -8.79
N ILE A 6 -14.01 17.47 -8.52
CA ILE A 6 -14.07 16.76 -7.24
C ILE A 6 -12.76 16.91 -6.45
N LEU A 7 -11.67 17.26 -7.14
CA LEU A 7 -10.36 17.46 -6.53
C LEU A 7 -10.01 18.96 -6.49
N PRO A 8 -9.64 19.51 -5.31
CA PRO A 8 -9.17 20.89 -5.19
C PRO A 8 -8.08 21.16 -6.22
N SER A 9 -8.06 22.37 -6.80
CA SER A 9 -6.95 22.84 -7.64
C SER A 9 -5.63 23.06 -6.89
N GLY A 10 -5.54 22.54 -5.66
CA GLY A 10 -4.40 22.69 -4.76
C GLY A 10 -3.53 21.44 -4.67
N ASN A 11 -2.51 21.54 -3.82
CA ASN A 11 -1.61 20.44 -3.51
C ASN A 11 -2.31 19.43 -2.57
N LEU A 12 -2.53 18.22 -3.08
CA LEU A 12 -3.19 17.11 -2.39
C LEU A 12 -2.21 16.11 -1.78
N SER A 13 -0.91 16.28 -2.02
CA SER A 13 0.09 15.26 -1.73
C SER A 13 0.13 14.85 -0.25
N LEU A 14 -0.04 15.78 0.69
CA LEU A 14 -0.07 15.46 2.12
C LEU A 14 -1.29 14.61 2.52
N PHE A 15 -2.45 14.81 1.88
CA PHE A 15 -3.65 13.99 2.13
C PHE A 15 -3.49 12.54 1.64
N THR A 16 -2.58 12.31 0.69
CA THR A 16 -2.30 10.95 0.21
C THR A 16 -1.55 10.10 1.24
N VAL A 17 -0.87 10.69 2.22
CA VAL A 17 -0.13 9.95 3.25
C VAL A 17 -1.08 9.16 4.16
N PRO A 18 -2.11 9.76 4.81
CA PRO A 18 -3.08 9.00 5.58
C PRO A 18 -3.90 8.04 4.69
N ALA A 19 -4.17 8.39 3.43
CA ALA A 19 -4.82 7.48 2.49
C ALA A 19 -3.95 6.23 2.19
N ALA A 20 -2.64 6.41 1.99
CA ALA A 20 -1.69 5.32 1.81
C ALA A 20 -1.62 4.43 3.05
N PHE A 21 -1.59 5.02 4.25
CA PHE A 21 -1.64 4.29 5.50
C PHE A 21 -2.93 3.45 5.60
N GLY A 22 -4.09 4.03 5.28
CA GLY A 22 -5.35 3.30 5.18
C GLY A 22 -5.30 2.11 4.20
N LEU A 23 -4.75 2.31 2.99
CA LEU A 23 -4.54 1.24 2.01
C LEU A 23 -3.62 0.13 2.53
N CYS A 24 -2.70 0.43 3.44
CA CYS A 24 -1.87 -0.58 4.10
C CYS A 24 -2.64 -1.38 5.14
N LEU A 25 -3.63 -0.79 5.82
CA LEU A 25 -4.43 -1.45 6.86
C LEU A 25 -5.57 -2.31 6.30
N LEU A 26 -6.18 -1.92 5.18
CA LEU A 26 -7.34 -2.63 4.60
C LEU A 26 -7.12 -4.15 4.38
N PRO A 27 -5.96 -4.62 3.90
CA PRO A 27 -5.71 -6.06 3.74
C PRO A 27 -5.66 -6.82 5.07
N HIS A 28 -5.15 -6.20 6.13
CA HIS A 28 -5.14 -6.79 7.47
C HIS A 28 -6.56 -6.88 8.03
N LEU A 29 -7.36 -5.82 7.88
CA LEU A 29 -8.78 -5.85 8.27
C LEU A 29 -9.54 -6.96 7.53
N TYR A 30 -9.29 -7.12 6.23
CA TYR A 30 -9.84 -8.23 5.45
C TYR A 30 -9.37 -9.60 5.97
N ALA A 31 -8.07 -9.74 6.28
CA ALA A 31 -7.49 -10.98 6.78
C ALA A 31 -8.13 -11.40 8.11
N VAL A 32 -8.13 -10.50 9.10
CA VAL A 32 -8.69 -10.73 10.43
C VAL A 32 -10.20 -10.99 10.35
N GLY A 33 -10.94 -10.18 9.59
CA GLY A 33 -12.38 -10.39 9.40
C GLY A 33 -12.72 -11.71 8.71
N SER A 34 -11.86 -12.18 7.81
CA SER A 34 -12.03 -13.47 7.12
C SER A 34 -11.62 -14.68 7.96
N ALA A 35 -10.74 -14.49 8.95
CA ALA A 35 -10.31 -15.53 9.87
C ALA A 35 -11.27 -15.67 11.08
N GLY A 36 -11.87 -14.55 11.51
CA GLY A 36 -12.73 -14.48 12.67
C GLY A 36 -11.96 -14.34 14.00
N PHE A 37 -12.66 -13.86 15.03
CA PHE A 37 -12.07 -13.57 16.35
C PHE A 37 -11.64 -14.79 17.15
N ALA A 38 -12.10 -16.00 16.78
CA ALA A 38 -11.59 -17.25 17.36
C ALA A 38 -10.17 -17.58 16.87
N VAL A 39 -9.77 -17.05 15.71
CA VAL A 39 -8.44 -17.28 15.11
C VAL A 39 -7.52 -16.10 15.34
N TYR A 40 -8.05 -14.87 15.27
CA TYR A 40 -7.30 -13.65 15.56
C TYR A 40 -7.54 -13.18 17.00
N ASP A 41 -6.57 -13.48 17.86
CA ASP A 41 -6.50 -12.96 19.22
C ASP A 41 -5.74 -11.63 19.26
N ASN A 42 -6.46 -10.54 19.56
CA ASN A 42 -5.86 -9.21 19.62
C ASN A 42 -4.95 -8.99 20.84
N SER A 43 -5.03 -9.84 21.86
CA SER A 43 -4.09 -9.85 22.98
C SER A 43 -2.76 -10.52 22.62
N TYR A 44 -2.76 -11.39 21.61
CA TYR A 44 -1.57 -12.08 21.11
C TYR A 44 -1.46 -12.10 19.57
N PRO A 45 -1.43 -10.93 18.92
CA PRO A 45 -1.58 -10.81 17.46
C PRO A 45 -0.42 -11.44 16.68
N ARG A 46 0.75 -11.61 17.30
CA ARG A 46 1.92 -12.21 16.65
C ARG A 46 1.78 -13.72 16.41
N ALA A 47 0.91 -14.40 17.15
CA ALA A 47 0.61 -15.81 16.92
C ALA A 47 -0.43 -16.04 15.81
N TYR A 48 -1.02 -14.97 15.26
CA TYR A 48 -2.10 -15.06 14.28
C TYR A 48 -1.82 -16.06 13.14
N ARG A 49 -0.61 -16.00 12.57
CA ARG A 49 -0.19 -16.91 11.49
C ARG A 49 -0.21 -18.38 11.93
N GLU A 50 0.28 -18.67 13.13
CA GLU A 50 0.33 -20.02 13.69
C GLU A 50 -1.08 -20.53 13.99
N THR A 51 -1.91 -19.72 14.64
CA THR A 51 -3.31 -20.04 14.96
C THR A 51 -4.12 -20.32 13.70
N LEU A 52 -4.00 -19.46 12.67
CA LEU A 52 -4.66 -19.66 11.37
C LEU A 52 -4.22 -20.96 10.69
N MET A 53 -2.94 -21.33 10.79
CA MET A 53 -2.46 -22.56 10.17
C MET A 53 -2.99 -23.81 10.89
N ARG A 54 -3.17 -23.77 12.20
CA ARG A 54 -3.72 -24.87 13.02
C ARG A 54 -5.22 -25.04 12.92
N ASP A 55 -5.97 -23.96 12.67
CA ASP A 55 -7.43 -24.00 12.57
C ASP A 55 -7.90 -25.04 11.54
N THR A 56 -8.91 -25.84 11.83
CA THR A 56 -9.43 -26.86 10.88
C THR A 56 -10.72 -26.42 10.19
N SER A 57 -11.30 -25.30 10.61
CA SER A 57 -12.58 -24.79 10.09
C SER A 57 -12.44 -24.04 8.77
N ILE A 58 -11.27 -23.42 8.51
CA ILE A 58 -11.00 -22.62 7.32
C ILE A 58 -10.30 -23.47 6.25
N SER A 59 -10.83 -23.44 5.03
CA SER A 59 -10.23 -24.15 3.89
C SER A 59 -8.81 -23.69 3.59
N LYS A 60 -7.96 -24.60 3.07
CA LYS A 60 -6.57 -24.28 2.69
C LYS A 60 -6.47 -23.10 1.71
N VAL A 61 -7.40 -23.03 0.75
CA VAL A 61 -7.44 -21.95 -0.25
C VAL A 61 -7.73 -20.60 0.42
N GLN A 62 -8.66 -20.57 1.38
CA GLN A 62 -9.00 -19.36 2.12
C GLN A 62 -7.86 -18.94 3.05
N LYS A 63 -7.23 -19.86 3.79
CA LYS A 63 -6.02 -19.57 4.59
C LYS A 63 -4.93 -18.93 3.76
N GLN A 64 -4.64 -19.46 2.58
CA GLN A 64 -3.63 -18.87 1.69
C GLN A 64 -4.00 -17.45 1.24
N LYS A 65 -5.28 -17.17 0.99
CA LYS A 65 -5.75 -15.82 0.65
C LYS A 65 -5.60 -14.85 1.83
N ILE A 66 -5.96 -15.30 3.03
CA ILE A 66 -5.79 -14.55 4.28
C ILE A 66 -4.32 -14.21 4.51
N LEU A 67 -3.43 -15.20 4.40
CA LEU A 67 -1.98 -14.99 4.54
C LEU A 67 -1.41 -14.04 3.49
N ARG A 68 -1.94 -14.07 2.26
CA ARG A 68 -1.54 -13.11 1.23
C ARG A 68 -2.00 -11.69 1.57
N ALA A 69 -3.22 -11.52 2.07
CA ALA A 69 -3.71 -10.21 2.50
C ALA A 69 -2.89 -9.66 3.68
N GLU A 70 -2.58 -10.50 4.68
CA GLU A 70 -1.73 -10.11 5.79
C GLU A 70 -0.33 -9.66 5.33
N ALA A 71 0.29 -10.44 4.45
CA ALA A 71 1.60 -10.09 3.90
C ALA A 71 1.56 -8.79 3.06
N ALA A 72 0.45 -8.53 2.34
CA ALA A 72 0.28 -7.28 1.61
C ALA A 72 0.17 -6.06 2.56
N SER A 73 -0.48 -6.23 3.72
CA SER A 73 -0.55 -5.20 4.75
C SER A 73 0.83 -4.89 5.34
N LEU A 74 1.54 -5.93 5.80
CA LEU A 74 2.88 -5.79 6.38
C LEU A 74 3.86 -5.11 5.42
N ASN A 75 3.87 -5.52 4.15
CA ASN A 75 4.69 -4.87 3.12
C ASN A 75 4.36 -3.37 2.95
N GLY A 76 3.09 -2.99 3.17
CA GLY A 76 2.68 -1.60 3.14
C GLY A 76 3.23 -0.80 4.28
N LEU A 77 3.11 -1.34 5.48
CA LEU A 77 3.63 -0.73 6.69
C LEU A 77 5.16 -0.57 6.64
N GLU A 78 5.88 -1.49 6.01
CA GLU A 78 7.32 -1.38 5.77
C GLU A 78 7.71 -0.21 4.85
N THR A 79 6.84 0.18 3.91
CA THR A 79 7.17 1.14 2.85
C THR A 79 6.45 2.48 2.97
N VAL A 80 5.38 2.57 3.76
CA VAL A 80 4.57 3.80 3.90
C VAL A 80 5.36 4.94 4.53
N GLY A 81 6.29 4.64 5.45
CA GLY A 81 7.19 5.65 6.03
C GLY A 81 8.11 6.28 4.99
N LEU A 82 8.65 5.47 4.08
CA LEU A 82 9.48 5.95 2.97
C LEU A 82 8.68 6.83 2.00
N PHE A 83 7.43 6.46 1.71
CA PHE A 83 6.52 7.27 0.90
C PHE A 83 6.17 8.60 1.59
N ALA A 84 5.85 8.58 2.89
CA ALA A 84 5.57 9.79 3.65
C ALA A 84 6.76 10.76 3.62
N ALA A 85 7.97 10.24 3.82
CA ALA A 85 9.20 11.02 3.73
C ALA A 85 9.42 11.60 2.32
N SER A 86 9.12 10.85 1.26
CA SER A 86 9.26 11.33 -0.12
C SER A 86 8.27 12.46 -0.45
N VAL A 87 7.02 12.34 0.03
CA VAL A 87 6.02 13.42 -0.09
C VAL A 87 6.51 14.69 0.61
N LEU A 88 7.04 14.56 1.84
CA LEU A 88 7.59 15.69 2.58
C LEU A 88 8.77 16.33 1.85
N ALA A 89 9.67 15.53 1.29
CA ALA A 89 10.82 16.03 0.52
C ALA A 89 10.38 16.86 -0.70
N GLY A 90 9.38 16.39 -1.46
CA GLY A 90 8.83 17.14 -2.58
C GLY A 90 8.17 18.46 -2.16
N ASN A 91 7.45 18.46 -1.04
CA ASN A 91 6.83 19.67 -0.50
C ASN A 91 7.88 20.67 0.00
N TYR A 92 8.89 20.18 0.71
CA TYR A 92 10.01 20.99 1.20
C TYR A 92 10.77 21.66 0.05
N ALA A 93 11.00 20.92 -1.04
CA ALA A 93 11.60 21.44 -2.27
C ALA A 93 10.68 22.36 -3.09
N ARG A 94 9.45 22.62 -2.62
CA ARG A 94 8.43 23.45 -3.29
C ARG A 94 8.17 23.05 -4.74
N LEU A 95 8.15 21.75 -5.02
CA LEU A 95 7.76 21.25 -6.35
C LEU A 95 6.35 21.71 -6.72
N ASP A 96 6.09 21.89 -8.01
CA ASP A 96 4.78 22.28 -8.50
C ASP A 96 3.69 21.33 -8.02
N ALA A 97 2.52 21.88 -7.65
CA ALA A 97 1.39 21.10 -7.15
C ALA A 97 0.96 20.00 -8.13
N ALA A 98 1.08 20.23 -9.45
CA ALA A 98 0.81 19.22 -10.47
C ALA A 98 1.75 18.00 -10.35
N ILE A 99 3.04 18.23 -10.10
CA ILE A 99 4.04 17.17 -9.91
C ILE A 99 3.74 16.43 -8.61
N LEU A 100 3.54 17.17 -7.52
CA LEU A 100 3.23 16.59 -6.21
C LEU A 100 2.01 15.69 -6.28
N ASN A 101 0.92 16.18 -6.87
CA ASN A 101 -0.34 15.44 -7.03
C ASN A 101 -0.15 14.21 -7.93
N HIS A 102 0.53 14.36 -9.06
CA HIS A 102 0.74 13.24 -9.98
C HIS A 102 1.54 12.11 -9.31
N LEU A 103 2.63 12.44 -8.63
CA LEU A 103 3.47 11.44 -7.99
C LEU A 103 2.76 10.80 -6.79
N SER A 104 2.07 11.59 -5.98
CA SER A 104 1.40 11.10 -4.78
C SER A 104 0.18 10.24 -5.09
N LEU A 105 -0.67 10.66 -6.04
CA LEU A 105 -1.83 9.89 -6.49
C LEU A 105 -1.41 8.67 -7.31
N GLY A 106 -0.36 8.80 -8.12
CA GLY A 106 0.20 7.67 -8.86
C GLY A 106 0.72 6.58 -7.93
N TYR A 107 1.41 6.95 -6.84
CA TYR A 107 1.78 6.00 -5.79
C TYR A 107 0.56 5.27 -5.21
N LEU A 108 -0.50 6.00 -4.82
CA LEU A 108 -1.72 5.38 -4.27
C LEU A 108 -2.35 4.38 -5.25
N PHE A 109 -2.44 4.75 -6.52
CA PHE A 109 -2.97 3.89 -7.56
C PHE A 109 -2.18 2.59 -7.68
N TRP A 110 -0.86 2.68 -7.82
CA TRP A 110 0.00 1.51 -7.96
C TRP A 110 0.07 0.67 -6.68
N ARG A 111 -0.02 1.31 -5.51
CA ARG A 111 -0.15 0.62 -4.22
C ARG A 111 -1.45 -0.18 -4.14
N ALA A 112 -2.58 0.40 -4.53
CA ALA A 112 -3.85 -0.32 -4.58
C ALA A 112 -3.81 -1.48 -5.58
N ALA A 113 -3.27 -1.26 -6.78
CA ALA A 113 -3.09 -2.31 -7.78
C ALA A 113 -2.18 -3.44 -7.27
N TYR A 114 -1.06 -3.10 -6.61
CA TYR A 114 -0.17 -4.06 -5.98
C TYR A 114 -0.91 -4.91 -4.94
N THR A 115 -1.60 -4.27 -4.01
CA THR A 115 -2.37 -4.94 -2.95
C THR A 115 -3.42 -5.89 -3.53
N LEU A 116 -4.20 -5.46 -4.52
CA LEU A 116 -5.19 -6.31 -5.19
C LEU A 116 -4.52 -7.49 -5.90
N SER A 117 -3.43 -7.25 -6.62
CA SER A 117 -2.65 -8.30 -7.28
C SER A 117 -2.13 -9.33 -6.27
N TYR A 118 -1.68 -8.87 -5.10
CA TYR A 118 -1.15 -9.72 -4.04
C TYR A 118 -2.22 -10.68 -3.50
N ILE A 119 -3.45 -10.18 -3.30
CA ILE A 119 -4.54 -10.97 -2.72
C ILE A 119 -5.14 -11.94 -3.75
N LEU A 120 -5.36 -11.47 -4.98
CA LEU A 120 -6.13 -12.16 -6.01
C LEU A 120 -5.30 -13.14 -6.85
N ILE A 121 -4.03 -12.84 -7.12
CA ILE A 121 -3.19 -13.71 -7.96
C ILE A 121 -2.77 -14.95 -7.16
N ARG A 122 -3.12 -16.13 -7.69
CA ARG A 122 -2.72 -17.44 -7.14
C ARG A 122 -1.60 -18.08 -7.96
N ASP A 123 -1.53 -17.77 -9.25
CA ASP A 123 -0.64 -18.43 -10.18
C ASP A 123 0.79 -17.92 -10.06
N ARG A 124 1.72 -18.87 -9.96
CA ARG A 124 3.17 -18.59 -9.89
C ARG A 124 3.70 -17.87 -11.13
N ARG A 125 3.06 -18.02 -12.31
CA ARG A 125 3.47 -17.29 -13.52
C ARG A 125 3.08 -15.82 -13.46
N LEU A 126 1.92 -15.52 -12.88
CA LEU A 126 1.42 -14.16 -12.70
C LEU A 126 2.06 -13.45 -11.49
N SER A 127 2.83 -14.15 -10.64
CA SER A 127 3.52 -13.50 -9.51
C SER A 127 4.59 -12.50 -9.93
N TRP A 128 5.10 -12.58 -11.16
CA TRP A 128 6.01 -11.57 -11.72
C TRP A 128 5.33 -10.22 -11.93
N LEU A 129 4.03 -10.20 -12.23
CA LEU A 129 3.25 -8.96 -12.36
C LEU A 129 3.25 -8.19 -11.04
N ARG A 130 3.12 -8.89 -9.91
CA ARG A 130 3.21 -8.30 -8.58
C ARG A 130 4.56 -7.62 -8.36
N THR A 131 5.65 -8.27 -8.73
CA THR A 131 7.00 -7.69 -8.63
C THR A 131 7.12 -6.44 -9.52
N ALA A 132 6.64 -6.51 -10.77
CA ALA A 132 6.66 -5.37 -11.68
C ALA A 132 5.89 -4.17 -11.11
N ILE A 133 4.66 -4.36 -10.63
CA ILE A 133 3.85 -3.29 -10.02
C ILE A 133 4.54 -2.70 -8.78
N TRP A 134 5.19 -3.54 -7.97
CA TRP A 134 5.96 -3.08 -6.81
C TRP A 134 7.12 -2.18 -7.22
N GLN A 135 7.86 -2.55 -8.27
CA GLN A 135 8.95 -1.72 -8.79
C GLN A 135 8.42 -0.37 -9.31
N VAL A 136 7.28 -0.35 -9.99
CA VAL A 136 6.64 0.92 -10.40
C VAL A 136 6.32 1.78 -9.17
N THR A 137 5.77 1.18 -8.11
CA THR A 137 5.50 1.90 -6.85
C THR A 137 6.79 2.52 -6.27
N GLY A 138 7.91 1.79 -6.32
CA GLY A 138 9.24 2.29 -5.93
C GLY A 138 9.75 3.43 -6.80
N VAL A 139 9.50 3.39 -8.12
CA VAL A 139 9.84 4.49 -9.04
C VAL A 139 9.13 5.78 -8.64
N TYR A 140 7.85 5.73 -8.27
CA TYR A 140 7.12 6.92 -7.82
C TYR A 140 7.73 7.54 -6.55
N ILE A 141 8.16 6.72 -5.58
CA ILE A 141 8.90 7.18 -4.41
C ILE A 141 10.24 7.82 -4.82
N ALA A 142 11.02 7.16 -5.66
CA ALA A 142 12.32 7.66 -6.09
C ALA A 142 12.21 9.00 -6.85
N MET A 143 11.17 9.16 -7.67
CA MET A 143 10.93 10.38 -8.45
C MET A 143 10.67 11.61 -7.58
N PHE A 144 10.07 11.46 -6.40
CA PHE A 144 9.96 12.55 -5.43
C PHE A 144 11.35 13.05 -5.02
N TRP A 145 12.21 12.13 -4.57
CA TRP A 145 13.56 12.46 -4.10
C TRP A 145 14.42 13.05 -5.22
N ILE A 146 14.38 12.45 -6.41
CA ILE A 146 15.11 12.92 -7.57
C ILE A 146 14.69 14.36 -7.88
N LYS A 147 13.38 14.61 -8.09
CA LYS A 147 12.90 15.95 -8.44
C LYS A 147 13.15 16.98 -7.34
N ALA A 148 12.99 16.59 -6.07
CA ALA A 148 13.32 17.46 -4.94
C ALA A 148 14.81 17.84 -4.93
N GLY A 149 15.70 16.87 -5.16
CA GLY A 149 17.14 17.12 -5.27
C GLY A 149 17.50 18.06 -6.42
N TRP A 150 16.86 17.92 -7.58
CA TRP A 150 17.08 18.84 -8.72
C TRP A 150 16.58 20.27 -8.47
N ALA A 151 15.59 20.44 -7.59
CA ALA A 151 15.02 21.75 -7.26
C ALA A 151 15.75 22.46 -6.12
N LEU A 152 16.45 21.72 -5.25
CA LEU A 152 17.18 22.25 -4.10
C LEU A 152 18.67 22.51 -4.37
N ARG A 153 19.19 22.05 -5.52
CA ARG A 153 20.55 22.38 -5.97
C ARG A 153 20.64 23.83 -6.43
#